data_AF-A0A431PQR6-F1
#
_entry.id   AF-A0A431PQR6-F1
#
_cell.length_a   1.000
_cell.length_b   1.000
_cell.length_c   1.000
_cell.angle_alpha   90.00
_cell.angle_beta   90.00
_cell.angle_gamma   90.00
#
_symmetry.space_group_name_H-M   'P 1'
#
loop_
_entity.id
_entity.type
_entity.pdbx_description
1 polymer ?
#
loop_
_entity_poly.entity_id
_entity_poly.type
_entity_poly.pdbx_seq_one_letter_code
_entity_poly.pdbx_strand_id
1 'polypeptide(L)'
;MSAQFANKRASMTGAPLKYIVILVALAAAGFSFFYARRSAPVCAGDGKYMASVADCQAWGLDSSLCRQAVEKARAVAARAAPKTETMFQCELRFTDCFENPAGGFSPRPAFCLRAGGEPTEIRYLEYEADRRNRKKTKEVRID
;
A
#
# COMPACT_ATOMS: atom_id res chain seq x y z
N MET A 1 72.77 26.60 -20.22
CA MET A 1 72.03 25.38 -19.81
C MET A 1 70.94 25.77 -18.83
N SER A 2 69.67 25.63 -19.19
CA SER A 2 68.52 25.44 -18.29
C SER A 2 67.22 25.50 -19.11
N ALA A 3 66.78 24.36 -19.62
CA ALA A 3 65.41 24.20 -20.14
C ALA A 3 64.59 23.52 -19.04
N GLN A 4 63.79 24.30 -18.31
CA GLN A 4 62.85 23.79 -17.34
C GLN A 4 61.61 23.25 -18.05
N PHE A 5 61.43 21.92 -17.97
CA PHE A 5 60.20 21.23 -18.33
C PHE A 5 59.07 21.66 -17.38
N ALA A 6 58.17 22.53 -17.84
CA ALA A 6 56.93 22.86 -17.13
C ALA A 6 55.84 21.83 -17.50
N ASN A 7 55.77 20.78 -16.69
CA ASN A 7 54.76 19.73 -16.74
C ASN A 7 53.39 20.30 -16.33
N LYS A 8 52.49 20.51 -17.30
CA LYS A 8 51.15 21.06 -17.10
C LYS A 8 50.23 19.95 -16.57
N ARG A 9 50.21 19.73 -15.25
CA ARG A 9 49.25 18.83 -14.59
C ARG A 9 47.85 19.42 -14.69
N ALA A 10 46.98 18.76 -15.45
CA ALA A 10 45.54 19.01 -15.44
C ALA A 10 44.99 18.68 -14.05
N SER A 11 44.65 19.71 -13.28
CA SER A 11 43.85 19.58 -12.07
C SER A 11 42.42 19.21 -12.46
N MET A 12 42.07 17.92 -12.41
CA MET A 12 40.67 17.52 -12.31
C MET A 12 40.13 18.03 -10.97
N THR A 13 39.41 19.14 -11.03
CA THR A 13 38.67 19.74 -9.94
C THR A 13 37.65 18.75 -9.38
N GLY A 14 37.80 18.38 -8.11
CA GLY A 14 36.97 17.41 -7.36
C GLY A 14 35.53 17.86 -7.06
N ALA A 15 34.87 18.52 -8.00
CA ALA A 15 33.50 19.02 -7.88
C ALA A 15 32.41 18.17 -8.59
N PRO A 16 32.62 17.47 -9.73
CA PRO A 16 31.49 16.92 -10.49
C PRO A 16 30.84 15.71 -9.82
N LEU A 17 31.63 14.88 -9.14
CA LEU A 17 31.15 13.61 -8.60
C LEU A 17 30.21 13.79 -7.40
N LYS A 18 30.45 14.81 -6.55
CA LYS A 18 29.57 15.12 -5.41
C LYS A 18 28.18 15.59 -5.86
N TYR A 19 28.11 16.45 -6.86
CA TYR A 19 26.83 16.90 -7.41
C TYR A 19 26.07 15.78 -8.13
N ILE A 20 26.78 14.91 -8.86
CA ILE A 20 26.18 13.72 -9.48
C ILE A 20 25.60 12.79 -8.41
N VAL A 21 26.32 12.53 -7.32
CA VAL A 21 25.82 11.68 -6.22
C VAL A 21 24.58 12.30 -5.55
N ILE A 22 24.56 13.61 -5.32
CA ILE A 22 23.39 14.30 -4.75
C ILE A 22 22.19 14.21 -5.70
N LEU A 23 22.39 14.43 -7.01
CA LEU A 23 21.32 14.32 -8.00
C LEU A 23 20.77 12.89 -8.09
N VAL A 24 21.63 11.88 -8.08
CA VAL A 24 21.22 10.47 -8.08
C VAL A 24 20.46 10.14 -6.80
N ALA A 25 20.90 10.62 -5.65
CA ALA A 25 20.20 10.41 -4.38
C ALA A 25 18.81 11.06 -4.36
N LEU A 26 18.69 12.29 -4.85
CA LEU A 26 17.40 12.99 -4.97
C LEU A 26 16.48 12.30 -5.97
N ALA A 27 17.01 11.86 -7.12
CA ALA A 27 16.24 11.12 -8.12
C ALA A 27 15.75 9.78 -7.55
N ALA A 28 16.60 9.05 -6.82
CA ALA A 28 16.22 7.80 -6.16
C ALA A 28 15.15 8.03 -5.08
N ALA A 29 15.32 9.04 -4.22
CA ALA A 29 14.35 9.38 -3.19
C ALA A 29 13.00 9.79 -3.79
N GLY A 30 13.02 10.63 -4.83
CA GLY A 30 11.82 11.04 -5.57
C GLY A 30 11.13 9.87 -6.27
N PHE A 31 11.91 8.96 -6.88
CA PHE A 31 11.40 7.76 -7.54
C PHE A 31 10.77 6.79 -6.55
N SER A 32 11.42 6.53 -5.42
CA SER A 32 10.87 5.70 -4.33
C SER A 32 9.59 6.31 -3.76
N PHE A 33 9.57 7.62 -3.50
CA PHE A 33 8.38 8.30 -2.99
C PHE A 33 7.23 8.28 -4.01
N PHE A 34 7.51 8.52 -5.29
CA PHE A 34 6.52 8.48 -6.35
C PHE A 34 5.89 7.10 -6.50
N TYR A 35 6.70 6.04 -6.50
CA TYR A 35 6.19 4.68 -6.61
C TYR A 35 5.43 4.23 -5.36
N ALA A 36 5.89 4.61 -4.16
CA ALA A 36 5.17 4.33 -2.92
C ALA A 36 3.81 5.04 -2.86
N ARG A 37 3.72 6.29 -3.35
CA ARG A 37 2.47 7.06 -3.34
C ARG A 37 1.52 6.67 -4.47
N ARG A 38 2.03 6.15 -5.59
CA ARG A 38 1.22 5.67 -6.71
C ARG A 38 0.51 4.35 -6.41
N SER A 39 1.09 3.50 -5.55
CA SER A 39 0.54 2.19 -5.21
C SER A 39 -0.30 2.16 -3.93
N ALA A 40 -0.18 3.18 -3.07
CA ALA A 40 -1.01 3.28 -1.87
C ALA A 40 -2.40 3.80 -2.24
N PRO A 41 -3.49 3.05 -1.95
CA PRO A 41 -4.84 3.57 -2.11
C PRO A 41 -5.01 4.83 -1.25
N VAL A 42 -5.33 5.93 -1.92
CA VAL A 42 -5.50 7.23 -1.27
C VAL A 42 -6.88 7.25 -0.63
N CYS A 43 -6.92 7.24 0.69
CA CYS A 43 -8.14 7.58 1.44
C CYS A 43 -8.55 9.01 1.09
N ALA A 44 -9.83 9.29 0.85
CA ALA A 44 -10.32 10.62 0.45
C ALA A 44 -10.25 11.67 1.59
N GLY A 45 -9.48 11.43 2.64
CA GLY A 45 -9.17 12.36 3.73
C GLY A 45 -7.89 11.95 4.47
N ASP A 46 -7.62 12.54 5.64
CA ASP A 46 -6.42 12.28 6.48
C ASP A 46 -6.41 10.89 7.16
N GLY A 47 -6.96 9.88 6.48
CA GLY A 47 -7.00 8.49 6.94
C GLY A 47 -5.86 7.66 6.34
N LYS A 48 -5.55 6.55 7.00
CA LYS A 48 -4.60 5.55 6.51
C LYS A 48 -5.35 4.29 6.11
N TYR A 49 -4.94 3.70 4.99
CA TYR A 49 -5.47 2.43 4.53
C TYR A 49 -5.01 1.29 5.44
N MET A 50 -5.95 0.44 5.82
CA MET A 50 -5.82 -0.61 6.83
C MET A 50 -6.51 -1.88 6.33
N ALA A 51 -5.80 -3.01 6.36
CA ALA A 51 -6.39 -4.32 6.05
C ALA A 51 -6.44 -5.25 7.27
N SER A 52 -5.68 -4.93 8.32
CA SER A 52 -5.56 -5.74 9.52
C SER A 52 -5.39 -4.91 10.80
N VAL A 53 -5.59 -5.55 11.95
CA VAL A 53 -5.29 -4.95 13.27
C VAL A 53 -3.80 -4.61 13.39
N ALA A 54 -2.92 -5.40 12.77
CA ALA A 54 -1.48 -5.17 12.80
C ALA A 54 -1.10 -3.87 12.07
N ASP A 55 -1.72 -3.57 10.93
CA ASP A 55 -1.49 -2.31 10.21
C ASP A 55 -1.88 -1.09 11.06
N CYS A 56 -2.96 -1.24 11.83
CA CYS A 56 -3.51 -0.19 12.68
C CYS A 56 -2.62 0.06 13.91
N GLN A 57 -2.12 -1.00 14.54
CA GLN A 57 -1.15 -0.89 15.62
C GLN A 57 0.18 -0.34 15.14
N ALA A 58 0.64 -0.72 13.93
CA ALA A 58 1.85 -0.17 13.32
C ALA A 58 1.74 1.32 13.00
N TRP A 59 0.51 1.87 12.91
CA TRP A 59 0.27 3.30 12.81
C TRP A 59 0.28 4.02 14.18
N GLY A 60 0.31 3.28 15.28
CA GLY A 60 0.34 3.82 16.64
C GLY A 60 -1.04 4.08 17.25
N LEU A 61 -2.10 3.49 16.69
CA LEU A 61 -3.44 3.56 17.28
C LEU A 61 -3.63 2.52 18.39
N ASP A 62 -4.57 2.82 19.30
CA ASP A 62 -4.92 1.93 20.39
C ASP A 62 -5.49 0.59 19.90
N SER A 63 -5.08 -0.50 20.56
CA SER A 63 -5.45 -1.86 20.18
C SER A 63 -6.96 -2.11 20.21
N SER A 64 -7.70 -1.47 21.12
CA SER A 64 -9.15 -1.61 21.24
C SER A 64 -9.87 -0.90 20.08
N LEU A 65 -9.39 0.29 19.69
CA LEU A 65 -9.90 1.02 18.53
C LEU A 65 -9.66 0.23 17.23
N CYS A 66 -8.47 -0.35 17.08
CA CYS A 66 -8.14 -1.17 15.91
C CYS A 66 -9.06 -2.40 15.78
N ARG A 67 -9.34 -3.09 16.89
CA ARG A 67 -10.28 -4.23 16.89
C ARG A 67 -11.69 -3.80 16.52
N GLN A 68 -12.19 -2.74 17.16
CA GLN A 68 -13.53 -2.21 16.87
C GLN A 68 -13.68 -1.77 15.41
N ALA A 69 -12.66 -1.10 14.85
CA ALA A 69 -12.67 -0.68 13.45
C ALA A 69 -12.72 -1.87 12.49
N VAL A 70 -11.89 -2.90 12.74
CA VAL A 70 -11.89 -4.13 11.93
C VAL A 70 -13.21 -4.89 12.06
N GLU A 71 -13.77 -5.01 13.26
CA GLU A 71 -15.05 -5.67 13.48
C GLU A 71 -16.21 -4.94 12.79
N LYS A 72 -16.25 -3.60 12.89
CA LYS A 72 -17.22 -2.78 12.16
C LYS A 72 -17.09 -2.95 10.66
N ALA A 73 -15.86 -2.93 10.13
CA ALA A 73 -15.62 -3.15 8.70
C ALA A 73 -16.06 -4.55 8.24
N ARG A 74 -15.75 -5.58 9.03
CA ARG A 74 -16.21 -6.96 8.79
C ARG A 74 -17.72 -7.09 8.83
N ALA A 75 -18.40 -6.39 9.74
CA ALA A 75 -19.86 -6.41 9.82
C ALA A 75 -20.50 -5.81 8.57
N VAL A 76 -19.93 -4.72 8.02
CA VAL A 76 -20.39 -4.14 6.74
C VAL A 76 -20.12 -5.09 5.58
N ALA A 77 -18.90 -5.64 5.49
CA ALA A 77 -18.56 -6.61 4.45
C ALA A 77 -19.42 -7.88 4.52
N ALA A 78 -19.72 -8.38 5.71
CA ALA A 78 -20.58 -9.53 5.89
C ALA A 78 -22.01 -9.32 5.37
N ARG A 79 -22.47 -8.06 5.29
CA ARG A 79 -23.80 -7.69 4.79
C ARG A 79 -23.82 -7.39 3.30
N ALA A 80 -22.80 -6.68 2.81
CA ALA A 80 -22.81 -6.12 1.46
C ALA A 80 -21.85 -6.80 0.48
N ALA A 81 -20.85 -7.54 0.97
CA ALA A 81 -19.91 -8.25 0.10
C ALA A 81 -20.50 -9.59 -0.41
N PRO A 82 -20.07 -10.05 -1.59
CA PRO A 82 -20.47 -11.35 -2.12
C PRO A 82 -20.11 -12.49 -1.16
N LYS A 83 -21.03 -13.44 -1.05
CA LYS A 83 -20.88 -14.65 -0.23
C LYS A 83 -20.56 -15.85 -1.12
N THR A 84 -19.75 -16.74 -0.59
CA THR A 84 -19.39 -18.02 -1.22
C THR A 84 -19.63 -19.14 -0.21
N GLU A 85 -19.93 -20.33 -0.70
CA GLU A 85 -20.26 -21.46 0.19
C GLU A 85 -19.02 -22.07 0.86
N THR A 86 -17.89 -22.03 0.15
CA THR A 86 -16.64 -22.64 0.61
C THR A 86 -15.49 -21.63 0.60
N MET A 87 -14.55 -21.81 1.53
CA MET A 87 -13.35 -20.97 1.63
C MET A 87 -12.55 -20.98 0.33
N PHE A 88 -12.47 -22.14 -0.32
CA PHE A 88 -11.77 -22.29 -1.60
C PHE A 88 -12.37 -21.43 -2.71
N GLN A 89 -13.70 -21.40 -2.84
CA GLN A 89 -14.37 -20.54 -3.82
C GLN A 89 -14.13 -19.05 -3.53
N CYS A 90 -14.03 -18.69 -2.25
CA CYS A 90 -13.70 -17.34 -1.84
C CYS A 90 -12.27 -16.95 -2.27
N GLU A 91 -11.28 -17.77 -1.93
CA GLU A 91 -9.86 -17.51 -2.23
C GLU A 91 -9.53 -17.54 -3.73
N LEU A 92 -10.35 -18.21 -4.55
CA LEU A 92 -10.24 -18.14 -6.01
C LEU A 92 -10.59 -16.76 -6.57
N ARG A 93 -11.52 -16.05 -5.93
CA ARG A 93 -12.04 -14.76 -6.38
C ARG A 93 -11.45 -13.59 -5.63
N PHE A 94 -11.05 -13.77 -4.37
CA PHE A 94 -10.63 -12.70 -3.48
C PHE A 94 -9.28 -13.03 -2.84
N THR A 95 -8.54 -11.98 -2.48
CA THR A 95 -7.18 -12.16 -1.95
C THR A 95 -7.15 -12.77 -0.56
N ASP A 96 -8.16 -12.47 0.26
CA ASP A 96 -8.27 -12.92 1.64
C ASP A 96 -9.75 -13.04 2.00
N CYS A 97 -10.09 -14.01 2.83
CA CYS A 97 -11.45 -14.41 3.14
C CYS A 97 -11.64 -14.63 4.64
N PHE A 98 -12.87 -14.47 5.10
CA PHE A 98 -13.26 -14.75 6.48
C PHE A 98 -14.64 -15.40 6.52
N GLU A 99 -14.87 -16.18 7.57
CA GLU A 99 -16.17 -16.81 7.81
C GLU A 99 -17.20 -15.75 8.20
N ASN A 100 -18.30 -15.71 7.46
CA ASN A 100 -19.39 -14.79 7.70
C ASN A 100 -20.27 -15.34 8.84
N PRO A 101 -20.62 -14.54 9.86
CA PRO A 101 -21.48 -15.01 10.95
C PRO A 101 -22.88 -15.46 10.49
N ALA A 102 -23.32 -15.03 9.30
CA ALA A 102 -24.56 -15.50 8.67
C ALA A 102 -24.39 -16.79 7.83
N GLY A 103 -23.22 -17.43 7.89
CA GLY A 103 -22.84 -18.59 7.10
C GLY A 103 -22.11 -18.24 5.80
N GLY A 104 -21.23 -19.15 5.37
CA GLY A 104 -20.38 -19.00 4.18
C GLY A 104 -19.15 -18.14 4.40
N PHE A 105 -18.45 -17.81 3.31
CA PHE A 105 -17.21 -17.05 3.30
C PHE A 105 -17.37 -15.75 2.52
N SER A 106 -16.90 -14.67 3.11
CA SER A 106 -16.90 -13.32 2.52
C SER A 106 -15.46 -12.79 2.42
N PRO A 107 -15.18 -11.90 1.45
CA PRO A 107 -13.85 -11.33 1.31
C PRO A 107 -13.51 -10.42 2.49
N ARG A 108 -12.26 -10.48 2.95
CA ARG A 108 -11.78 -9.59 4.02
C ARG A 108 -11.79 -8.14 3.53
N PRO A 109 -12.48 -7.23 4.24
CA PRO A 109 -12.47 -5.83 3.86
C PRO A 109 -11.15 -5.17 4.27
N ALA A 110 -10.71 -4.24 3.45
CA ALA A 110 -9.79 -3.19 3.81
C ALA A 110 -10.55 -1.86 3.87
N PHE A 111 -10.07 -0.92 4.68
CA PHE A 111 -10.78 0.32 4.93
C PHE A 111 -9.80 1.45 5.25
N CYS A 112 -10.28 2.66 5.11
CA CYS A 112 -9.58 3.85 5.53
C CYS A 112 -9.95 4.18 6.96
N LEU A 113 -8.95 4.24 7.84
CA LEU A 113 -9.13 4.60 9.24
C LEU A 113 -8.60 6.00 9.49
N ARG A 114 -9.42 6.86 10.09
CA ARG A 114 -9.01 8.18 10.58
C ARG A 114 -8.70 8.12 12.07
N ALA A 115 -8.05 9.16 12.61
CA ALA A 115 -7.75 9.30 14.03
C ALA A 115 -9.00 9.19 14.95
N GLY A 116 -10.20 9.45 14.41
CA GLY A 116 -11.49 9.28 15.12
C GLY A 116 -11.96 7.83 15.27
N GLY A 117 -11.24 6.83 14.73
CA GLY A 117 -11.50 5.41 14.97
C GLY A 117 -12.64 4.79 14.14
N GLU A 118 -13.35 5.56 13.32
CA GLU A 118 -14.38 5.02 12.42
C GLU A 118 -13.79 4.56 11.07
N PRO A 119 -14.07 3.32 10.65
CA PRO A 119 -13.66 2.83 9.34
C PRO A 119 -14.53 3.49 8.25
N THR A 120 -13.88 4.05 7.24
CA THR A 120 -14.49 4.71 6.09
C THR A 120 -13.98 4.06 4.81
N GLU A 121 -14.71 4.21 3.69
CA GLU A 121 -14.30 3.66 2.39
C GLU A 121 -13.91 2.18 2.45
N ILE A 122 -14.86 1.37 2.92
CA ILE A 122 -14.66 -0.07 3.02
C ILE A 122 -14.58 -0.64 1.59
N ARG A 123 -13.54 -1.42 1.33
CA ARG A 123 -13.21 -2.00 0.04
C ARG A 123 -12.84 -3.46 0.22
N TYR A 124 -12.96 -4.26 -0.81
CA TYR A 124 -12.38 -5.60 -0.85
C TYR A 124 -11.53 -5.76 -2.10
N LEU A 125 -10.63 -6.73 -2.03
CA LEU A 125 -9.69 -7.05 -3.08
C LEU A 125 -10.18 -8.27 -3.87
N GLU A 126 -10.63 -8.04 -5.10
CA GLU A 126 -11.06 -9.08 -6.05
C GLU A 126 -9.97 -9.33 -7.10
N TYR A 127 -9.73 -10.60 -7.43
CA TYR A 127 -8.84 -10.98 -8.52
C TYR A 127 -9.51 -10.68 -9.86
N GLU A 128 -8.94 -9.76 -10.61
CA GLU A 128 -9.31 -9.49 -12.00
C GLU A 128 -8.24 -10.12 -12.90
N ALA A 129 -8.68 -10.94 -13.86
CA ALA A 129 -7.80 -11.47 -14.89
C ALA A 129 -7.53 -10.35 -15.91
N ASP A 130 -6.30 -9.84 -15.95
CA ASP A 130 -5.88 -8.91 -17.00
C ASP A 130 -5.85 -9.65 -18.36
N ARG A 131 -5.92 -8.92 -19.49
CA ARG A 131 -5.82 -9.47 -20.86
C ARG A 131 -4.55 -10.30 -21.11
N ARG A 132 -3.59 -10.25 -20.19
CA ARG A 132 -2.33 -11.02 -20.18
C ARG A 132 -2.36 -12.22 -19.21
N ASN A 133 -3.52 -12.66 -18.73
CA ASN A 133 -3.68 -13.72 -17.71
C ASN A 133 -2.87 -13.48 -16.42
N ARG A 134 -2.58 -12.22 -16.09
CA ARG A 134 -1.98 -11.86 -14.81
C ARG A 134 -3.10 -11.65 -13.82
N LYS A 135 -3.02 -12.33 -12.66
CA LYS A 135 -3.89 -12.03 -11.52
C LYS A 135 -3.53 -10.63 -11.03
N LYS A 136 -4.36 -9.64 -11.38
CA LYS A 136 -4.29 -8.30 -10.79
C LYS A 136 -5.36 -8.21 -9.73
N THR A 137 -5.04 -7.52 -8.65
CA THR A 137 -6.01 -7.26 -7.59
C THR A 137 -6.70 -5.94 -7.89
N LYS A 138 -8.04 -5.96 -7.92
CA LYS A 138 -8.89 -4.79 -8.08
C LYS A 138 -9.56 -4.48 -6.76
N GLU A 139 -9.50 -3.21 -6.37
CA GLU A 139 -10.28 -2.71 -5.25
C GLU A 139 -11.72 -2.47 -5.67
N VAL A 140 -12.66 -3.12 -5.00
CA VAL A 140 -14.10 -2.89 -5.16
C VAL A 140 -14.61 -2.24 -3.89
N ARG A 141 -15.27 -1.10 -4.03
CA ARG A 141 -15.81 -0.33 -2.91
C ARG A 141 -17.16 -0.90 -2.48
N ILE A 142 -17.36 -1.00 -1.17
CA ILE A 142 -18.61 -1.33 -0.52
C ILE A 142 -19.21 0.00 -0.05
N ASP A 143 -20.27 0.45 -0.72
CA ASP A 143 -21.04 1.64 -0.34
C ASP A 143 -22.27 1.27 0.50
#